data_AF-A0A0G1MVE9-F1
#
_entry.id   AF-A0A0G1MVE9-F1
#
_cell.length_a   1.000
_cell.length_b   1.000
_cell.length_c   1.000
_cell.angle_alpha   90.00
_cell.angle_beta   90.00
_cell.angle_gamma   90.00
#
_symmetry.space_group_name_H-M   'P 1'
#
loop_
_entity.id
_entity.type
_entity.pdbx_description
1 polymer ?
#
loop_
_entity_poly.entity_id
_entity_poly.type
_entity_poly.pdbx_seq_one_letter_code
_entity_poly.pdbx_strand_id
1 'polypeptide(L)'
;MRKINDNFQLKICQLRREKAGIIWTMLTTLVTAAVGIFVFLYLFWRRLKDDYSSDMIFSASFLVLAGIAVGLIVSRFFAPALWFWTEFLGVSLGAAVGILKFRLRAFEVIEALALSLLPWVGLTFVSDSISHSSLPSFLGFVVCAALLALFVYFDKHYKSFSWYASGRVGFSGLSILGIFFSLRALVAIFFPFVLSFVGKYEVLISGIAAFSFYFLVLNLAKKVI
;
A
#
# COMPACT_ATOMS: atom_id res chain seq x y z
N MET A 1 40.23 5.17 40.39
CA MET A 1 40.22 5.93 39.11
C MET A 1 39.94 5.06 37.87
N ARG A 2 40.47 3.84 37.73
CA ARG A 2 40.28 3.00 36.52
C ARG A 2 38.80 2.66 36.19
N LYS A 3 37.99 2.29 37.19
CA LYS A 3 36.54 1.97 37.04
C LYS A 3 35.66 3.10 36.47
N ILE A 4 36.04 4.37 36.65
CA ILE A 4 35.24 5.51 36.14
C ILE A 4 35.45 5.68 34.63
N ASN A 5 36.64 5.36 34.12
CA ASN A 5 36.96 5.46 32.71
C ASN A 5 36.22 4.40 31.87
N ASP A 6 36.09 3.17 32.39
CA ASP A 6 35.42 2.07 31.68
C ASP A 6 33.91 2.32 31.48
N ASN A 7 33.23 2.86 32.51
CA ASN A 7 31.81 3.23 32.41
C ASN A 7 31.58 4.38 31.42
N PHE A 8 32.51 5.33 31.33
CA PHE A 8 32.42 6.44 30.38
C PHE A 8 32.60 5.97 28.93
N GLN A 9 33.57 5.09 28.68
CA GLN A 9 33.78 4.48 27.37
C GLN A 9 32.58 3.62 26.92
N LEU A 10 31.99 2.84 27.82
CA LEU A 10 30.77 2.07 27.54
C LEU A 10 29.61 2.98 27.13
N LYS A 11 29.42 4.10 27.85
CA LYS A 11 28.34 5.07 27.54
C LYS A 11 28.55 5.76 26.18
N ILE A 12 29.79 6.10 25.83
CA ILE A 12 30.12 6.64 24.49
C ILE A 12 29.85 5.60 23.40
N CYS A 13 30.23 4.35 23.63
CA CYS A 13 30.01 3.26 22.68
C CYS A 13 28.51 2.99 22.45
N GLN A 14 27.70 3.02 23.51
CA GLN A 14 26.24 2.92 23.44
C GLN A 14 25.63 4.08 22.66
N LEU A 15 25.99 5.33 22.98
CA LEU A 15 25.50 6.52 22.27
C LEU A 15 25.86 6.51 20.78
N ARG A 16 27.05 6.04 20.42
CA ARG A 16 27.47 5.90 19.01
C ARG A 16 26.63 4.84 18.29
N ARG A 17 26.34 3.72 18.95
CA ARG A 17 25.52 2.63 18.40
C ARG A 17 24.06 3.06 18.22
N GLU A 18 23.49 3.80 19.16
CA GLU A 18 22.13 4.35 19.05
C GLU A 18 22.02 5.35 17.89
N LYS A 19 22.94 6.32 17.81
CA LYS A 19 22.95 7.29 16.69
C LYS A 19 23.11 6.60 15.34
N ALA A 20 23.98 5.60 15.24
CA ALA A 20 24.15 4.84 14.00
C ALA A 20 22.86 4.09 13.60
N GLY A 21 22.13 3.52 14.57
CA GLY A 21 20.84 2.86 14.32
C GLY A 21 19.76 3.84 13.82
N ILE A 22 19.70 5.05 14.38
CA ILE A 22 18.78 6.10 13.94
C ILE A 22 19.10 6.54 12.50
N ILE A 23 20.37 6.78 12.19
CA ILE A 23 20.78 7.18 10.83
C ILE A 23 20.44 6.08 9.82
N TRP A 24 20.69 4.82 10.17
CA TRP A 24 20.36 3.68 9.32
C TRP A 24 18.87 3.59 9.01
N THR A 25 18.01 3.69 10.02
CA THR A 25 16.55 3.63 9.86
C THR A 25 15.98 4.81 9.07
N MET A 26 16.55 6.01 9.23
CA MET A 26 16.18 7.16 8.41
C MET A 26 16.56 6.96 6.93
N LEU A 27 17.76 6.41 6.68
CA LEU A 27 18.24 6.17 5.32
C LEU A 27 17.40 5.09 4.62
N THR A 28 17.10 3.97 5.29
CA THR A 28 16.27 2.91 4.71
C THR A 28 14.88 3.41 4.37
N THR A 29 14.27 4.21 5.26
CA THR A 29 12.94 4.81 5.03
C THR A 29 12.95 5.73 3.80
N LEU A 30 13.98 6.58 3.67
CA LEU A 30 14.08 7.53 2.55
C LEU A 30 14.29 6.81 1.22
N VAL A 31 15.17 5.79 1.20
CA VAL A 31 15.40 4.97 0.00
C VAL A 31 14.13 4.21 -0.38
N THR A 32 13.45 3.60 0.59
CA THR A 32 12.17 2.89 0.36
C THR A 32 11.10 3.82 -0.20
N ALA A 33 10.97 5.04 0.33
CA ALA A 33 10.02 6.02 -0.17
C ALA A 33 10.37 6.47 -1.60
N ALA A 34 11.64 6.77 -1.89
CA ALA A 34 12.08 7.17 -3.22
C ALA A 34 11.82 6.06 -4.25
N VAL A 35 12.22 4.82 -3.96
CA VAL A 35 11.97 3.66 -4.84
C VAL A 35 10.47 3.43 -5.00
N GLY A 36 9.69 3.52 -3.91
CA GLY A 36 8.24 3.40 -3.93
C GLY A 36 7.58 4.41 -4.88
N ILE A 37 7.99 5.68 -4.83
CA ILE A 37 7.51 6.74 -5.73
C ILE A 37 7.83 6.40 -7.19
N PHE A 38 9.06 6.00 -7.51
CA PHE A 38 9.44 5.67 -8.88
C PHE A 38 8.69 4.45 -9.41
N VAL A 39 8.56 3.39 -8.61
CA VAL A 39 7.80 2.19 -8.95
C VAL A 39 6.33 2.54 -9.17
N PHE A 40 5.75 3.35 -8.27
CA PHE A 40 4.38 3.81 -8.37
C PHE A 40 4.14 4.57 -9.68
N LEU A 41 4.93 5.62 -9.94
CA LEU A 41 4.80 6.44 -11.14
C LEU A 41 4.96 5.62 -12.42
N TYR A 42 5.96 4.74 -12.48
CA TYR A 42 6.19 3.89 -13.65
C TYR A 42 5.04 2.92 -13.90
N LEU A 43 4.57 2.19 -12.88
CA LEU A 43 3.50 1.21 -13.05
C LEU A 43 2.14 1.88 -13.32
N PHE A 44 1.86 3.00 -12.65
CA PHE A 44 0.65 3.77 -12.86
C PHE A 44 0.59 4.31 -14.30
N TRP A 45 1.69 4.91 -14.78
CA TRP A 45 1.81 5.34 -16.17
C TRP A 45 1.71 4.19 -17.15
N ARG A 46 2.45 3.10 -16.92
CA ARG A 46 2.44 1.93 -17.81
C ARG A 46 1.05 1.35 -17.98
N ARG A 47 0.18 1.41 -16.96
CA ARG A 47 -1.20 0.89 -17.04
C ARG A 47 -2.15 1.81 -17.80
N LEU A 48 -1.95 3.13 -17.74
CA LEU A 48 -2.91 4.11 -18.28
C LEU A 48 -2.47 4.73 -19.61
N LYS A 49 -1.20 4.55 -20.02
CA LYS A 49 -0.62 5.22 -21.21
C LYS A 49 -1.33 4.94 -22.54
N ASP A 50 -2.06 3.83 -22.64
CA ASP A 50 -2.71 3.43 -23.89
C ASP A 50 -4.05 4.19 -24.10
N ASP A 51 -4.66 4.69 -23.02
CA ASP A 51 -5.98 5.35 -23.04
C ASP A 51 -5.93 6.86 -22.71
N TYR A 52 -4.86 7.35 -22.09
CA TYR A 52 -4.77 8.72 -21.58
C TYR A 52 -3.45 9.40 -21.94
N SER A 53 -3.47 10.74 -22.05
CA SER A 53 -2.24 11.52 -22.27
C SER A 53 -1.34 11.48 -21.03
N SER A 54 -0.02 11.52 -21.25
CA SER A 54 0.97 11.55 -20.17
C SER A 54 0.70 12.67 -19.16
N ASP A 55 0.28 13.84 -19.63
CA ASP A 55 -0.04 14.99 -18.77
C ASP A 55 -1.18 14.69 -17.77
N MET A 56 -2.27 14.06 -18.24
CA MET A 56 -3.38 13.66 -17.38
C MET A 56 -2.95 12.60 -16.36
N ILE A 57 -2.18 11.61 -16.81
CA ILE A 57 -1.68 10.50 -15.98
C ILE A 57 -0.79 11.03 -14.86
N PHE A 58 0.21 11.84 -15.19
CA PHE A 58 1.15 12.39 -14.20
C PHE A 58 0.45 13.38 -13.27
N SER A 59 -0.45 14.21 -13.78
CA SER A 59 -1.23 15.11 -12.92
C SER A 59 -2.09 14.35 -11.91
N ALA A 60 -2.75 13.26 -12.34
CA ALA A 60 -3.52 12.40 -11.44
C ALA A 60 -2.62 11.66 -10.43
N SER A 61 -1.46 11.15 -10.86
CA SER A 61 -0.53 10.46 -9.96
C SER A 61 0.08 11.40 -8.91
N PHE A 62 0.37 12.65 -9.27
CA PHE A 62 0.81 13.67 -8.30
C PHE A 62 -0.29 14.03 -7.29
N LEU A 63 -1.56 14.05 -7.68
CA LEU A 63 -2.67 14.22 -6.73
C LEU A 63 -2.76 13.05 -5.74
N VAL A 64 -2.54 11.81 -6.20
CA VAL A 64 -2.46 10.64 -5.32
C VAL A 64 -1.26 10.74 -4.37
N LEU A 65 -0.08 11.12 -4.87
CA LEU A 65 1.13 11.31 -4.04
C LEU A 65 0.94 12.43 -3.02
N ALA A 66 0.30 13.54 -3.40
CA ALA A 66 -0.06 14.61 -2.47
C ALA A 66 -1.03 14.10 -1.39
N GLY A 67 -2.02 13.28 -1.77
CA GLY A 67 -2.91 12.60 -0.84
C GLY A 67 -2.17 11.69 0.15
N ILE A 68 -1.22 10.88 -0.32
CA ILE A 68 -0.34 10.05 0.52
C ILE A 68 0.46 10.94 1.48
N ALA A 69 1.07 12.02 0.99
CA ALA A 69 1.86 12.94 1.82
C ALA A 69 1.02 13.59 2.92
N VAL A 70 -0.21 14.03 2.60
CA VAL A 70 -1.16 14.54 3.60
C VAL A 70 -1.55 13.45 4.60
N GLY A 71 -1.84 12.23 4.13
CA GLY A 71 -2.15 11.08 4.99
C GLY A 71 -1.01 10.75 5.96
N LEU A 72 0.23 10.80 5.48
CA LEU A 72 1.46 10.63 6.28
C LEU A 72 1.64 11.73 7.33
N ILE A 73 1.41 12.99 6.96
CA ILE A 73 1.49 14.11 7.91
C ILE A 73 0.41 13.92 8.99
N VAL A 74 -0.82 13.61 8.60
CA VAL A 74 -1.93 13.39 9.54
C VAL A 74 -1.62 12.22 10.48
N SER A 75 -1.12 11.10 9.95
CA SER A 75 -0.76 9.95 10.78
C SER A 75 0.34 10.30 11.77
N ARG A 76 1.38 11.00 11.32
CA ARG A 76 2.54 11.30 12.16
C ARG A 76 2.20 12.21 13.34
N PHE A 77 1.33 13.19 13.14
CA PHE A 77 1.03 14.20 14.16
C PHE A 77 -0.23 13.89 14.98
N PHE A 78 -1.24 13.25 14.40
CA PHE A 78 -2.55 13.10 15.05
C PHE A 78 -2.89 11.66 15.40
N ALA A 79 -2.56 10.70 14.53
CA ALA A 79 -2.94 9.29 14.75
C ALA A 79 -1.91 8.28 14.20
N PRO A 80 -0.78 8.06 14.90
CA PRO A 80 0.28 7.19 14.40
C PRO A 80 -0.15 5.72 14.23
N ALA A 81 -1.06 5.24 15.07
CA ALA A 81 -1.63 3.90 14.96
C ALA A 81 -2.54 3.71 13.73
N LEU A 82 -3.02 4.80 13.12
CA LEU A 82 -3.89 4.80 11.96
C LEU A 82 -3.16 5.06 10.64
N TRP A 83 -1.82 5.00 10.62
CA TRP A 83 -1.01 5.40 9.47
C TRP A 83 -1.46 4.79 8.14
N PHE A 84 -1.74 3.49 8.13
CA PHE A 84 -2.19 2.78 6.94
C PHE A 84 -3.54 3.31 6.44
N TRP A 85 -4.49 3.52 7.35
CA TRP A 85 -5.84 3.98 7.00
C TRP A 85 -5.87 5.45 6.58
N THR A 86 -5.05 6.30 7.20
CA THR A 86 -4.92 7.71 6.80
C THR A 86 -4.24 7.85 5.44
N GLU A 87 -3.24 7.02 5.13
CA GLU A 87 -2.64 6.97 3.80
C GLU A 87 -3.63 6.42 2.76
N PHE A 88 -4.33 5.33 3.08
CA PHE A 88 -5.35 4.77 2.21
C PHE A 88 -6.46 5.79 1.89
N LEU A 89 -6.90 6.56 2.90
CA LEU A 89 -7.85 7.66 2.71
C LEU A 89 -7.24 8.77 1.84
N GLY A 90 -5.98 9.13 2.08
CA GLY A 90 -5.23 10.09 1.27
C GLY A 90 -5.15 9.69 -0.20
N VAL A 91 -4.78 8.45 -0.49
CA VAL A 91 -4.79 7.84 -1.83
C VAL A 91 -6.18 7.94 -2.44
N SER A 92 -7.22 7.53 -1.69
CA SER A 92 -8.60 7.51 -2.17
C SER A 92 -9.10 8.91 -2.53
N LEU A 93 -8.79 9.92 -1.71
CA LEU A 93 -9.15 11.32 -1.98
C LEU A 93 -8.35 11.89 -3.16
N GLY A 94 -7.04 11.66 -3.22
CA GLY A 94 -6.20 12.09 -4.34
C GLY A 94 -6.65 11.48 -5.67
N ALA A 95 -6.99 10.18 -5.65
CA ALA A 95 -7.55 9.47 -6.78
C ALA A 95 -8.93 10.01 -7.18
N ALA A 96 -9.83 10.25 -6.21
CA ALA A 96 -11.15 10.80 -6.47
C ALA A 96 -11.07 12.19 -7.14
N VAL A 97 -10.20 13.08 -6.64
CA VAL A 97 -9.96 14.40 -7.25
C VAL A 97 -9.40 14.23 -8.67
N GLY A 98 -8.43 13.33 -8.87
CA GLY A 98 -7.88 13.04 -10.21
C GLY A 98 -8.93 12.51 -11.19
N ILE A 99 -9.75 11.55 -10.77
CA ILE A 99 -10.85 10.97 -11.54
C ILE A 99 -11.85 12.06 -11.93
N LEU A 100 -12.29 12.89 -10.98
CA LEU A 100 -13.29 13.93 -11.24
C LEU A 100 -12.74 15.06 -12.11
N LYS A 101 -11.50 15.51 -11.84
CA LYS A 101 -10.86 16.63 -12.56
C LYS A 101 -10.54 16.27 -14.01
N PHE A 102 -10.00 15.07 -14.25
CA PHE A 102 -9.53 14.64 -15.57
C PHE A 102 -10.50 13.68 -16.27
N ARG A 103 -11.65 13.37 -15.65
CA ARG A 103 -12.69 12.47 -16.18
C ARG A 103 -12.14 11.07 -16.53
N LEU A 104 -11.20 10.59 -15.75
CA LEU A 104 -10.63 9.25 -15.90
C LEU A 104 -11.68 8.20 -15.55
N ARG A 105 -11.63 7.02 -16.17
CA ARG A 105 -12.53 5.92 -15.79
C ARG A 105 -12.09 5.34 -14.46
N ALA A 106 -12.96 5.41 -13.45
CA ALA A 106 -12.64 5.03 -12.08
C ALA A 106 -12.07 3.61 -11.94
N PHE A 107 -12.62 2.64 -12.68
CA PHE A 107 -12.16 1.25 -12.63
C PHE A 107 -10.75 1.04 -13.18
N GLU A 108 -10.36 1.78 -14.22
CA GLU A 108 -9.00 1.75 -14.77
C GLU A 108 -8.00 2.39 -13.80
N VAL A 109 -8.39 3.50 -13.15
CA VAL A 109 -7.58 4.14 -12.11
C VAL A 109 -7.42 3.23 -10.89
N ILE A 110 -8.49 2.57 -10.41
CA ILE A 110 -8.41 1.62 -9.30
C ILE A 110 -7.48 0.45 -9.65
N GLU A 111 -7.53 -0.05 -10.87
CA GLU A 111 -6.63 -1.12 -11.32
C GLU A 111 -5.17 -0.67 -11.40
N ALA A 112 -4.92 0.53 -11.92
CA ALA A 112 -3.60 1.14 -11.92
C ALA A 112 -3.07 1.38 -10.49
N LEU A 113 -3.93 1.84 -9.57
CA LEU A 113 -3.58 2.02 -8.15
C LEU A 113 -3.24 0.69 -7.47
N ALA A 114 -4.05 -0.35 -7.66
CA ALA A 114 -3.79 -1.67 -7.11
C ALA A 114 -2.43 -2.22 -7.59
N LEU A 115 -2.15 -2.11 -8.90
CA LEU A 115 -0.89 -2.57 -9.48
C LEU A 115 0.33 -1.78 -8.98
N SER A 116 0.18 -0.47 -8.79
CA SER A 116 1.29 0.44 -8.48
C SER A 116 1.57 0.59 -6.97
N LEU A 117 0.55 0.55 -6.12
CA LEU A 117 0.69 0.70 -4.67
C LEU A 117 1.01 -0.61 -3.96
N LEU A 118 0.56 -1.77 -4.46
CA LEU A 118 0.84 -3.06 -3.82
C LEU A 118 2.36 -3.36 -3.73
N PRO A 119 3.19 -3.11 -4.76
CA PRO A 119 4.64 -3.19 -4.63
C PRO A 119 5.21 -2.21 -3.59
N TRP A 120 4.65 -0.99 -3.49
CA TRP A 120 5.10 -0.01 -2.50
C TRP A 120 4.80 -0.50 -1.08
N VAL A 121 3.60 -1.01 -0.81
CA VAL A 121 3.27 -1.65 0.47
C VAL A 121 4.21 -2.82 0.75
N GLY A 122 4.51 -3.65 -0.26
CA GLY A 122 5.52 -4.71 -0.15
C GLY A 122 6.91 -4.19 0.25
N LEU A 123 7.38 -3.11 -0.37
CA LEU A 123 8.66 -2.47 -0.03
C LEU A 123 8.68 -1.93 1.40
N THR A 124 7.56 -1.39 1.91
CA THR A 124 7.49 -0.96 3.32
C THR A 124 7.63 -2.13 4.29
N PHE A 125 7.02 -3.28 3.99
CA PHE A 125 7.15 -4.49 4.79
C PHE A 125 8.57 -5.08 4.76
N VAL A 126 9.24 -5.09 3.60
CA VAL A 126 10.64 -5.51 3.51
C VAL A 126 11.56 -4.57 4.27
N SER A 127 11.35 -3.26 4.14
CA SER A 127 12.16 -2.26 4.84
C SER A 127 12.05 -2.39 6.35
N ASP A 128 10.84 -2.63 6.87
CA ASP A 128 10.62 -2.93 8.28
C ASP A 128 11.29 -4.25 8.69
N SER A 129 11.14 -5.31 7.89
CA SER A 129 11.76 -6.61 8.15
C SER A 129 13.28 -6.53 8.22
N ILE A 130 13.93 -5.72 7.38
CA ILE A 130 15.39 -5.53 7.38
C ILE A 130 15.81 -4.71 8.60
N SER A 131 15.05 -3.67 8.94
CA SER A 131 15.41 -2.73 10.01
C SER A 131 15.21 -3.32 11.41
N HIS A 132 14.16 -4.14 11.59
CA HIS A 132 13.75 -4.67 12.88
C HIS A 132 13.86 -6.21 12.99
N SER A 133 14.31 -6.90 11.94
CA SER A 133 14.38 -8.37 11.90
C SER A 133 13.03 -9.03 12.22
N SER A 134 11.93 -8.46 11.73
CA SER A 134 10.56 -8.85 12.05
C SER A 134 10.00 -9.89 11.06
N LEU A 135 9.83 -11.13 11.53
CA LEU A 135 9.19 -12.21 10.75
C LEU A 135 7.78 -11.84 10.24
N PRO A 136 6.89 -11.20 11.04
CA PRO A 136 5.57 -10.81 10.56
C PRO A 136 5.62 -9.86 9.35
N SER A 137 6.56 -8.92 9.32
CA SER A 137 6.73 -7.99 8.20
C SER A 137 7.29 -8.70 6.97
N PHE A 138 8.23 -9.64 7.14
CA PHE A 138 8.67 -10.49 6.03
C PHE A 138 7.50 -11.26 5.41
N LEU A 139 6.64 -11.87 6.23
CA LEU A 139 5.43 -12.56 5.74
C LEU A 139 4.47 -11.60 5.04
N GLY A 140 4.30 -10.38 5.56
CA GLY A 140 3.53 -9.32 4.91
C GLY A 140 4.03 -8.99 3.50
N PHE A 141 5.35 -8.93 3.31
CA PHE A 141 5.94 -8.78 1.98
C PHE A 141 5.63 -9.98 1.06
N VAL A 142 5.80 -11.21 1.56
CA VAL A 142 5.49 -12.42 0.78
C VAL A 142 4.03 -12.43 0.32
N VAL A 143 3.10 -12.03 1.19
CA VAL A 143 1.68 -11.87 0.84
C VAL A 143 1.49 -10.82 -0.25
N CYS A 144 2.14 -9.65 -0.15
CA CYS A 144 2.05 -8.61 -1.19
C CYS A 144 2.60 -9.10 -2.54
N ALA A 145 3.71 -9.85 -2.53
CA ALA A 145 4.30 -10.44 -3.73
C ALA A 145 3.38 -11.51 -4.35
N ALA A 146 2.78 -12.38 -3.53
CA ALA A 146 1.81 -13.37 -3.97
C ALA A 146 0.56 -12.72 -4.58
N LEU A 147 0.06 -11.64 -3.96
CA LEU A 147 -1.05 -10.85 -4.49
C LEU A 147 -0.70 -10.17 -5.81
N LEU A 148 0.54 -9.70 -5.99
CA LEU A 148 0.99 -9.13 -7.26
C LEU A 148 1.07 -10.20 -8.36
N ALA A 149 1.54 -11.41 -8.04
CA ALA A 149 1.53 -12.53 -8.97
C ALA A 149 0.09 -12.91 -9.35
N LEU A 150 -0.82 -12.94 -8.37
CA LEU A 150 -2.25 -13.19 -8.60
C LEU A 150 -2.89 -12.08 -9.43
N PHE A 151 -2.51 -10.82 -9.23
CA PHE A 151 -2.95 -9.69 -10.04
C PHE A 151 -2.59 -9.93 -11.52
N VAL A 152 -1.34 -10.30 -11.81
CA VAL A 152 -0.88 -10.57 -13.17
C VAL A 152 -1.61 -11.78 -13.78
N TYR A 153 -1.91 -12.80 -12.96
CA TYR A 153 -2.70 -13.93 -13.40
C TYR A 153 -4.14 -13.51 -13.76
N PHE A 154 -4.80 -12.73 -12.92
CA PHE A 154 -6.15 -12.21 -13.18
C PHE A 154 -6.18 -11.28 -14.40
N ASP A 155 -5.23 -10.36 -14.55
CA ASP A 155 -5.17 -9.45 -15.70
C ASP A 155 -5.06 -10.20 -17.04
N LYS A 156 -4.40 -11.37 -17.05
CA LYS A 156 -4.31 -12.23 -18.24
C LYS A 156 -5.56 -13.07 -18.50
N HIS A 157 -6.28 -13.49 -17.45
CA HIS A 157 -7.34 -14.50 -17.57
C HIS A 157 -8.74 -14.02 -17.21
N TYR A 158 -8.93 -12.76 -16.80
CA TYR A 158 -10.24 -12.32 -16.26
C TYR A 158 -11.41 -12.49 -17.24
N LYS A 159 -11.15 -12.48 -18.55
CA LYS A 159 -12.15 -12.68 -19.60
C LYS A 159 -12.62 -14.13 -19.74
N SER A 160 -11.87 -15.12 -19.21
CA SER A 160 -12.25 -16.53 -19.29
C SER A 160 -13.17 -16.96 -18.15
N PHE A 161 -13.36 -16.13 -17.13
CA PHE A 161 -14.23 -16.47 -16.00
C PHE A 161 -15.70 -16.42 -16.42
N SER A 162 -16.37 -17.57 -16.36
CA SER A 162 -17.77 -17.73 -16.77
C SER A 162 -18.76 -16.84 -16.00
N TRP A 163 -18.46 -16.52 -14.75
CA TRP A 163 -19.29 -15.66 -13.90
C TRP A 163 -19.04 -14.16 -14.14
N TYR A 164 -17.96 -13.79 -14.83
CA TYR A 164 -17.60 -12.40 -15.13
C TYR A 164 -17.98 -12.03 -16.56
N ALA A 165 -19.28 -11.88 -16.80
CA ALA A 165 -19.83 -11.68 -18.14
C ALA A 165 -19.46 -10.31 -18.77
N SER A 166 -19.17 -9.29 -17.97
CA SER A 166 -18.96 -7.94 -18.49
C SER A 166 -17.66 -7.76 -19.26
N GLY A 167 -16.61 -8.54 -18.96
CA GLY A 167 -15.29 -8.40 -19.60
C GLY A 167 -14.64 -7.00 -19.48
N ARG A 168 -15.12 -6.14 -18.55
CA ARG A 168 -14.62 -4.78 -18.36
C ARG A 168 -13.31 -4.75 -17.58
N VAL A 169 -12.53 -3.71 -17.81
CA VAL A 169 -11.28 -3.39 -17.09
C VAL A 169 -11.62 -3.02 -15.63
N GLY A 170 -10.75 -3.35 -14.67
CA GLY A 170 -10.99 -3.12 -13.23
C GLY A 170 -11.20 -4.37 -12.39
N PHE A 171 -11.49 -5.52 -13.00
CA PHE A 171 -11.71 -6.78 -12.30
C PHE A 171 -10.53 -7.18 -11.41
N SER A 172 -9.32 -7.16 -11.97
CA SER A 172 -8.11 -7.63 -11.29
C SER A 172 -7.80 -6.73 -10.10
N GLY A 173 -7.86 -5.41 -10.29
CA GLY A 173 -7.63 -4.44 -9.22
C GLY A 173 -8.60 -4.59 -8.05
N LEU A 174 -9.90 -4.60 -8.33
CA LEU A 174 -10.92 -4.73 -7.28
C LEU A 174 -10.83 -6.09 -6.55
N SER A 175 -10.61 -7.18 -7.28
CA SER A 175 -10.50 -8.51 -6.70
C SER A 175 -9.28 -8.62 -5.78
N ILE A 176 -8.13 -8.08 -6.21
CA ILE A 176 -6.89 -8.09 -5.42
C ILE A 176 -7.01 -7.21 -4.19
N LEU A 177 -7.63 -6.02 -4.29
CA LEU A 177 -7.93 -5.20 -3.12
C LEU A 177 -8.88 -5.92 -2.15
N GLY A 178 -9.94 -6.56 -2.66
CA GLY A 178 -10.86 -7.36 -1.85
C GLY A 178 -10.15 -8.50 -1.10
N ILE A 179 -9.29 -9.26 -1.79
CA ILE A 179 -8.50 -10.34 -1.18
C ILE A 179 -7.49 -9.76 -0.18
N PHE A 180 -6.79 -8.68 -0.51
CA PHE A 180 -5.84 -8.01 0.37
C PHE A 180 -6.49 -7.60 1.70
N PHE A 181 -7.63 -6.91 1.65
CA PHE A 181 -8.35 -6.51 2.86
C PHE A 181 -8.96 -7.70 3.61
N SER A 182 -9.38 -8.76 2.91
CA SER A 182 -9.86 -10.00 3.57
C SER A 182 -8.73 -10.70 4.33
N LEU A 183 -7.54 -10.79 3.73
CA LEU A 183 -6.35 -11.35 4.38
C LEU A 183 -5.94 -10.49 5.58
N ARG A 184 -5.99 -9.16 5.47
CA ARG A 184 -5.75 -8.27 6.61
C ARG A 184 -6.73 -8.53 7.75
N ALA A 185 -8.02 -8.63 7.47
CA ALA A 185 -9.04 -8.93 8.47
C ALA A 185 -8.80 -10.30 9.13
N LEU A 186 -8.46 -11.32 8.34
CA LEU A 186 -8.15 -12.67 8.82
C LEU A 186 -6.93 -12.66 9.75
N VAL A 187 -5.83 -12.02 9.34
CA VAL A 187 -4.60 -11.94 10.14
C VAL A 187 -4.84 -11.15 11.42
N ALA A 188 -5.68 -10.10 11.39
CA ALA A 188 -6.01 -9.30 12.57
C ALA A 188 -6.75 -10.07 13.67
N ILE A 189 -7.43 -11.18 13.35
CA ILE A 189 -8.07 -12.06 14.34
C ILE A 189 -7.01 -12.76 15.20
N PHE A 190 -5.93 -13.23 14.58
CA PHE A 190 -4.89 -14.03 15.26
C PHE A 190 -3.70 -13.18 15.74
N PHE A 191 -3.39 -12.10 15.02
CA PHE A 191 -2.20 -11.27 15.23
C PHE A 191 -2.58 -9.77 15.22
N PRO A 192 -3.20 -9.25 16.30
CA PRO A 192 -3.64 -7.85 16.36
C PRO A 192 -2.48 -6.83 16.47
N PHE A 193 -1.23 -7.31 16.61
CA PHE A 193 -0.03 -6.49 16.83
C PHE A 193 0.81 -6.24 15.56
N VAL A 194 0.28 -6.54 14.38
CA VAL A 194 0.97 -6.24 13.11
C VAL A 194 1.08 -4.73 12.91
N LEU A 195 2.23 -4.27 12.39
CA LEU A 195 2.59 -2.84 12.21
C LEU A 195 1.47 -1.96 11.61
N SER A 196 0.67 -2.51 10.70
CA SER A 196 -0.35 -1.77 9.95
C SER A 196 -1.75 -1.84 10.55
N PHE A 197 -1.94 -2.43 11.75
CA PHE A 197 -3.25 -2.71 12.33
C PHE A 197 -3.67 -1.74 13.42
N VAL A 198 -4.97 -1.44 13.47
CA VAL A 198 -5.60 -0.62 14.51
C VAL A 198 -6.14 -1.49 15.65
N GLY A 199 -5.35 -2.46 16.09
CA GLY A 199 -5.74 -3.42 17.13
C GLY A 199 -7.08 -4.11 16.83
N LYS A 200 -8.02 -4.04 17.79
CA LYS A 200 -9.31 -4.76 17.72
C LYS A 200 -10.24 -4.29 16.60
N TYR A 201 -10.12 -3.05 16.15
CA TYR A 201 -11.00 -2.49 15.12
C TYR A 201 -10.57 -2.88 13.71
N GLU A 202 -9.34 -3.38 13.53
CA GLU A 202 -8.81 -3.72 12.22
C GLU A 202 -9.66 -4.74 11.47
N VAL A 203 -10.15 -5.77 12.18
CA VAL A 203 -11.00 -6.83 11.60
C VAL A 203 -12.26 -6.22 10.97
N LEU A 204 -12.89 -5.26 11.67
CA LEU A 204 -14.12 -4.62 11.20
C LEU A 204 -13.84 -3.70 10.00
N ILE A 205 -12.84 -2.81 10.10
CA ILE A 205 -12.57 -1.82 9.06
C ILE A 205 -12.07 -2.51 7.77
N SER A 206 -11.15 -3.48 7.90
CA SER A 206 -10.69 -4.29 6.77
C SER A 206 -11.82 -5.15 6.19
N GLY A 207 -12.72 -5.70 7.03
CA GLY A 207 -13.89 -6.44 6.57
C GLY A 207 -14.86 -5.60 5.75
N ILE A 208 -15.15 -4.37 6.19
CA ILE A 208 -16.00 -3.41 5.44
C ILE A 208 -15.37 -3.02 4.11
N ALA A 209 -14.06 -2.75 4.10
CA ALA A 209 -13.32 -2.45 2.88
C ALA A 209 -13.37 -3.63 1.88
N ALA A 210 -13.08 -4.85 2.36
CA ALA A 210 -13.16 -6.07 1.55
C ALA A 210 -14.55 -6.27 0.95
N PHE A 211 -15.60 -6.16 1.77
CA PHE A 211 -16.99 -6.26 1.33
C PHE A 211 -17.32 -5.23 0.24
N SER A 212 -16.87 -3.99 0.42
CA SER A 212 -17.09 -2.91 -0.55
C SER A 212 -16.43 -3.23 -1.91
N PHE A 213 -15.20 -3.74 -1.90
CA PHE A 213 -14.52 -4.15 -3.13
C PHE A 213 -15.20 -5.32 -3.83
N TYR A 214 -15.59 -6.37 -3.09
CA TYR A 214 -16.33 -7.48 -3.68
C TYR A 214 -17.69 -7.08 -4.21
N PHE A 215 -18.39 -6.18 -3.51
CA PHE A 215 -19.64 -5.63 -4.01
C PHE A 215 -19.45 -4.88 -5.33
N LEU A 216 -18.37 -4.09 -5.46
CA LEU A 216 -18.02 -3.43 -6.72
C LEU A 216 -17.66 -4.44 -7.82
N VAL A 217 -16.96 -5.54 -7.51
CA VAL A 217 -16.72 -6.64 -8.47
C VAL A 217 -18.04 -7.22 -8.98
N LEU A 218 -18.99 -7.52 -8.08
CA LEU A 218 -20.30 -8.04 -8.45
C LEU A 218 -21.10 -7.05 -9.31
N ASN A 219 -21.01 -5.75 -9.00
CA ASN A 219 -21.64 -4.72 -9.81
C ASN A 219 -21.00 -4.64 -11.20
N LEU A 220 -19.68 -4.78 -11.28
CA LEU A 220 -18.94 -4.78 -12.54
C LEU A 220 -19.20 -6.05 -13.37
N ALA A 221 -19.43 -7.19 -12.73
CA ALA A 221 -19.69 -8.48 -13.39
C ALA A 221 -21.02 -8.50 -14.15
N LYS A 222 -22.01 -7.71 -13.68
CA LYS A 222 -23.32 -7.61 -14.32
C LYS A 222 -23.16 -7.02 -15.73
N LYS A 223 -23.62 -7.77 -16.72
CA LYS A 223 -23.76 -7.27 -18.09
C LYS A 223 -24.79 -6.15 -18.07
N VAL A 224 -24.40 -4.94 -18.48
CA VAL A 224 -25.38 -3.88 -18.78
C VAL A 224 -26.12 -4.37 -20.03
N ILE A 225 -27.37 -4.78 -19.83
CA ILE A 225 -28.32 -5.14 -20.90
C ILE A 225 -28.78 -3.86 -21.57
#